data_AF-A0A0N4YMW8-F1
#
_entry.id   AF-A0A0N4YMW8-F1
#
_cell.length_a   1.000
_cell.length_b   1.000
_cell.length_c   1.000
_cell.angle_alpha   90.00
_cell.angle_beta   90.00
_cell.angle_gamma   90.00
#
_symmetry.space_group_name_H-M   'P 1'
#
loop_
_entity.id
_entity.type
_entity.pdbx_description
1 polymer ?
#
loop_
_entity_poly.entity_id
_entity_poly.type
_entity_poly.pdbx_seq_one_letter_code
_entity_poly.pdbx_strand_id
1 'polypeptide(L)'
;MLEKPQHYVNSSLETLKLVPYTQVQGIIYVVDSTDRRRIDQCKEEIHAILQDPKRKGIPFLMLANKQDLPDAMTPEELKSVIGLDAGRDLEVHIQPSCAAIGEGLKEGVEWLYAAIMERR
;
A
#
# COMPACT_ATOMS: atom_id res chain seq x y z
N MET A 1 39.27 2.42 -2.27
CA MET A 1 38.56 3.71 -2.23
C MET A 1 37.23 3.51 -2.92
N LEU A 2 36.18 3.13 -2.17
CA LEU A 2 34.82 3.05 -2.71
C LEU A 2 34.11 4.30 -2.20
N GLU A 3 33.80 5.20 -3.12
CA GLU A 3 33.03 6.40 -2.85
C GLU A 3 31.62 5.97 -2.40
N LYS A 4 31.23 6.41 -1.20
CA LYS A 4 29.87 6.20 -0.68
C LYS A 4 28.93 7.12 -1.46
N PRO A 5 27.81 6.64 -2.03
CA PRO A 5 26.82 7.54 -2.60
C PRO A 5 26.18 8.34 -1.46
N GLN A 6 26.32 9.66 -1.54
CA GLN A 6 25.55 10.63 -0.78
C GLN A 6 24.06 10.53 -1.15
N HIS A 7 23.21 10.82 -0.17
CA HIS A 7 21.74 10.80 -0.19
C HIS A 7 21.08 9.46 0.16
N TYR A 8 21.12 9.16 1.45
CA TYR A 8 20.15 8.27 2.10
C TYR A 8 18.80 9.01 2.19
N VAL A 9 18.00 8.96 1.13
CA VAL A 9 16.59 9.38 1.19
C VAL A 9 15.82 8.20 1.76
N ASN A 10 15.46 8.30 3.04
CA ASN A 10 14.74 7.27 3.77
C ASN A 10 13.28 7.23 3.28
N SER A 11 13.04 6.55 2.14
CA SER A 11 11.70 6.23 1.64
C SER A 11 11.44 4.75 1.86
N SER A 12 10.26 4.40 2.35
CA SER A 12 9.81 3.04 2.68
C SER A 12 9.97 2.02 1.54
N LEU A 13 10.19 2.50 0.31
CA LEU A 13 10.45 1.71 -0.89
C LEU A 13 11.84 1.04 -0.88
N GLU A 14 12.83 1.53 -0.13
CA GLU A 14 14.15 0.91 -0.01
C GLU A 14 14.07 -0.50 0.58
N THR A 15 13.21 -0.72 1.58
CA THR A 15 12.99 -2.05 2.19
C THR A 15 12.42 -3.05 1.19
N LEU A 16 11.51 -2.60 0.30
CA LEU A 16 10.96 -3.44 -0.76
C LEU A 16 12.01 -3.83 -1.82
N LYS A 17 13.11 -3.07 -1.97
CA LYS A 17 14.17 -3.40 -2.93
C LYS A 17 15.10 -4.53 -2.46
N LEU A 18 15.11 -4.84 -1.16
CA LEU A 18 16.04 -5.81 -0.55
C LEU A 18 15.53 -7.27 -0.61
N VAL A 19 14.23 -7.49 -0.79
CA VAL A 19 13.67 -8.84 -0.91
C VAL A 19 13.74 -9.29 -2.37
N PRO A 20 14.31 -10.45 -2.70
CA PRO A 20 14.30 -10.98 -4.06
C PRO A 20 12.86 -11.05 -4.60
N TYR A 21 12.61 -10.33 -5.69
CA TYR A 21 11.28 -10.12 -6.28
C TYR A 21 10.50 -11.41 -6.64
N THR A 22 11.18 -12.56 -6.72
CA THR A 22 10.57 -13.86 -7.06
C THR A 22 9.74 -14.48 -5.94
N GLN A 23 9.68 -13.87 -4.75
CA GLN A 23 8.97 -14.42 -3.58
C GLN A 23 7.78 -13.57 -3.09
N VAL A 24 7.53 -12.39 -3.67
CA VAL A 24 6.42 -11.55 -3.21
C VAL A 24 5.11 -12.09 -3.76
N GLN A 25 4.22 -12.51 -2.86
CA GLN A 25 2.90 -13.05 -3.22
C GLN A 25 1.76 -12.06 -2.96
N GLY A 26 1.98 -11.06 -2.10
CA GLY A 26 1.02 -10.00 -1.78
C GLY A 26 1.73 -8.78 -1.19
N ILE A 27 1.08 -7.62 -1.28
CA ILE A 27 1.61 -6.35 -0.80
C ILE A 27 0.63 -5.77 0.21
N ILE A 28 1.14 -5.30 1.35
CA ILE A 28 0.40 -4.49 2.32
C ILE A 28 1.03 -3.10 2.32
N TYR A 29 0.22 -2.08 2.11
CA TYR A 29 0.61 -0.68 2.19
C TYR A 29 -0.24 0.02 3.24
N VAL A 30 0.38 0.70 4.20
CA VAL A 30 -0.33 1.38 5.29
C VAL A 30 -0.32 2.88 5.05
N VAL A 31 -1.51 3.46 4.95
CA VAL A 31 -1.70 4.91 4.82
C VAL A 31 -2.07 5.47 6.19
N ASP A 32 -1.35 6.49 6.63
CA ASP A 32 -1.82 7.35 7.70
C ASP A 32 -2.93 8.25 7.15
N SER A 33 -4.19 7.90 7.41
CA SER A 33 -5.34 8.58 6.81
C SER A 33 -5.51 10.02 7.30
N THR A 34 -4.82 10.41 8.38
CA THR A 34 -4.83 11.79 8.88
C THR A 34 -3.82 12.68 8.16
N ASP A 35 -2.83 12.10 7.47
CA ASP A 35 -1.73 12.85 6.85
C ASP A 35 -2.05 13.28 5.42
N ARG A 36 -3.00 14.22 5.31
CA ARG A 36 -3.42 14.82 4.04
C ARG A 36 -2.29 15.55 3.32
N ARG A 37 -1.23 15.98 4.02
CA ARG A 37 -0.10 16.71 3.41
C ARG A 37 0.81 15.81 2.58
N ARG A 38 0.89 14.52 2.94
CA ARG A 38 1.71 13.54 2.24
C ARG A 38 0.91 12.70 1.23
N ILE A 39 -0.36 13.00 1.01
CA ILE A 39 -1.20 12.16 0.14
C ILE A 39 -0.73 12.16 -1.31
N ASP A 40 -0.21 13.27 -1.83
CA ASP A 40 0.33 13.36 -3.19
C ASP A 40 1.59 12.50 -3.34
N GLN A 41 2.51 12.57 -2.38
CA GLN A 41 3.68 11.68 -2.35
C GLN A 41 3.25 10.21 -2.24
N CYS A 42 2.29 9.91 -1.36
CA CYS A 42 1.76 8.56 -1.19
C CYS A 42 1.16 8.02 -2.50
N LYS A 43 0.44 8.87 -3.25
CA LYS A 43 -0.10 8.54 -4.56
C LYS A 43 1.01 8.19 -5.54
N GLU A 44 2.06 8.99 -5.64
CA GLU A 44 3.21 8.71 -6.51
C GLU A 44 3.86 7.36 -6.19
N GLU A 45 4.08 7.08 -4.90
CA GLU A 45 4.67 5.81 -4.44
C GLU A 45 3.77 4.60 -4.78
N ILE A 46 2.47 4.72 -4.53
CA ILE A 46 1.49 3.66 -4.85
C ILE A 46 1.44 3.42 -6.36
N HIS A 47 1.40 4.47 -7.18
CA HIS A 47 1.42 4.32 -8.64
C HIS A 47 2.72 3.68 -9.12
N ALA A 48 3.87 4.06 -8.56
CA ALA A 48 5.14 3.41 -8.87
C ALA A 48 5.12 1.91 -8.51
N ILE A 49 4.42 1.52 -7.44
CA ILE A 49 4.25 0.12 -7.08
C ILE A 49 3.33 -0.61 -8.06
N LEU A 50 2.15 -0.06 -8.35
CA LEU A 50 1.13 -0.71 -9.18
C LEU A 50 1.50 -0.75 -10.66
N GLN A 51 2.35 0.16 -11.13
CA GLN A 51 2.81 0.20 -12.53
C GLN A 51 4.07 -0.64 -12.78
N ASP A 52 4.72 -1.17 -11.74
CA ASP A 52 5.87 -2.06 -11.89
C ASP A 52 5.43 -3.36 -12.58
N PRO A 53 5.94 -3.69 -13.79
CA PRO A 53 5.57 -4.92 -14.48
C PRO A 53 5.85 -6.19 -13.69
N LYS A 54 6.83 -6.17 -12.76
CA LYS A 54 7.13 -7.30 -11.87
C LYS A 54 6.07 -7.52 -10.79
N ARG A 55 5.24 -6.50 -10.55
CA ARG A 55 4.15 -6.52 -9.57
C ARG A 55 2.79 -6.62 -10.24
N LYS A 56 2.76 -6.76 -11.58
CA LYS A 56 1.53 -6.98 -12.32
C LYS A 56 0.83 -8.20 -11.75
N GLY A 57 -0.45 -8.02 -11.47
CA GLY A 57 -1.23 -9.03 -10.83
C GLY A 57 -1.20 -8.87 -9.32
N ILE A 58 -0.06 -9.07 -8.65
CA ILE A 58 0.10 -9.23 -7.18
C ILE A 58 -0.97 -8.48 -6.35
N PRO A 59 -1.72 -9.15 -5.46
CA PRO A 59 -2.75 -8.49 -4.68
C PRO A 59 -2.16 -7.41 -3.78
N PHE A 60 -2.83 -6.27 -3.75
CA PHE A 60 -2.40 -5.08 -3.03
C PHE A 60 -3.46 -4.69 -2.00
N LEU A 61 -3.15 -4.90 -0.73
CA LEU A 61 -3.96 -4.42 0.39
C LEU A 61 -3.48 -3.04 0.81
N MET A 62 -4.37 -2.07 0.82
CA MET A 62 -4.16 -0.76 1.42
C MET A 62 -4.89 -0.67 2.76
N LEU A 63 -4.15 -0.52 3.85
CA LEU A 63 -4.73 -0.23 5.16
C LEU A 63 -4.89 1.28 5.31
N ALA A 64 -6.14 1.75 5.24
CA ALA A 64 -6.50 3.13 5.55
C ALA A 64 -6.50 3.29 7.07
N ASN A 65 -5.33 3.56 7.65
CA ASN A 65 -5.11 3.50 9.10
C ASN A 65 -5.46 4.81 9.80
N LYS A 66 -5.71 4.72 11.11
CA LYS A 66 -6.12 5.82 12.02
C LYS A 66 -7.55 6.34 11.80
N GLN A 67 -8.47 5.44 11.43
CA GLN A 67 -9.88 5.81 11.23
C GLN A 67 -10.60 6.24 12.52
N ASP A 68 -9.97 6.05 13.68
CA ASP A 68 -10.42 6.54 14.98
C ASP A 68 -10.21 8.04 15.19
N LEU A 69 -9.33 8.66 14.40
CA LEU A 69 -8.97 10.06 14.56
C LEU A 69 -9.87 10.98 13.71
N PRO A 70 -10.15 12.21 14.19
CA PRO A 70 -10.81 13.21 13.37
C PRO A 70 -9.99 13.52 12.11
N ASP A 71 -10.68 13.96 11.06
CA ASP A 71 -10.11 14.34 9.76
C ASP A 71 -9.43 13.21 8.97
N ALA A 72 -9.49 11.96 9.45
CA ALA A 72 -9.03 10.79 8.72
C ALA A 72 -9.78 10.68 7.37
N MET A 73 -9.01 10.55 6.28
CA MET A 73 -9.55 10.26 4.95
C MET A 73 -10.25 8.89 4.98
N THR A 74 -11.48 8.82 4.49
CA THR A 74 -12.20 7.55 4.37
C THR A 74 -11.58 6.69 3.26
N PRO A 75 -11.82 5.36 3.24
CA PRO A 75 -11.40 4.50 2.14
C PRO A 75 -11.84 5.03 0.76
N GLU A 76 -13.05 5.59 0.65
CA GLU A 76 -13.59 6.16 -0.59
C GLU A 76 -12.84 7.44 -0.99
N GLU A 77 -12.52 8.30 -0.03
CA GLU A 77 -11.71 9.50 -0.28
C GLU A 77 -10.31 9.12 -0.75
N LEU A 78 -9.65 8.19 -0.07
CA LEU A 78 -8.33 7.68 -0.48
C LEU A 78 -8.37 7.09 -1.89
N LYS A 79 -9.39 6.28 -2.19
CA LYS A 79 -9.59 5.72 -3.54
C LYS A 79 -9.64 6.82 -4.61
N SER A 80 -10.41 7.89 -4.33
CA SER A 80 -10.58 9.02 -5.23
C SER A 80 -9.28 9.81 -5.42
N VAL A 81 -8.61 10.20 -4.32
CA VAL A 81 -7.39 11.03 -4.37
C VAL A 81 -6.24 10.28 -5.06
N ILE A 82 -6.07 9.00 -4.74
CA ILE A 82 -5.03 8.15 -5.33
C ILE A 82 -5.36 7.86 -6.81
N GLY A 83 -6.64 7.85 -7.19
CA GLY A 83 -7.07 7.60 -8.56
C GLY A 83 -7.04 6.10 -8.89
N LEU A 84 -7.54 5.28 -7.97
CA LEU A 84 -7.70 3.83 -8.16
C LEU A 84 -9.06 3.54 -8.84
N ASP A 85 -9.19 3.95 -10.09
CA ASP A 85 -10.37 3.67 -10.90
C ASP A 85 -10.34 2.24 -11.47
N ALA A 86 -11.52 1.62 -11.57
CA ALA A 86 -11.76 0.20 -11.85
C ALA A 86 -11.38 -0.29 -13.27
N GLY A 87 -10.50 0.41 -13.98
CA GLY A 87 -10.18 0.17 -15.38
C GLY A 87 -8.93 -0.66 -15.66
N ARG A 88 -8.31 -1.29 -14.64
CA ARG A 88 -7.08 -2.07 -14.81
C ARG A 88 -7.20 -3.38 -14.04
N ASP A 89 -6.45 -4.39 -14.48
CA ASP A 89 -6.23 -5.70 -13.80
C ASP A 89 -5.50 -5.52 -12.43
N LEU A 90 -5.95 -4.58 -11.62
CA LEU A 90 -5.40 -4.22 -10.33
C LEU A 90 -6.25 -4.86 -9.26
N GLU A 91 -5.74 -5.92 -8.66
CA GLU A 91 -6.34 -6.54 -7.50
C GLU A 91 -5.99 -5.73 -6.24
N VAL A 92 -6.71 -4.62 -6.04
CA VAL A 92 -6.50 -3.67 -4.95
C VAL A 92 -7.71 -3.68 -4.02
N HIS A 93 -7.47 -3.80 -2.72
CA HIS A 93 -8.48 -3.62 -1.67
C HIS A 93 -8.04 -2.54 -0.69
N ILE A 94 -8.99 -1.69 -0.30
CA ILE A 94 -8.76 -0.66 0.70
C ILE A 94 -9.57 -1.04 1.93
N GLN A 95 -8.88 -1.28 3.03
CA GLN A 95 -9.47 -1.70 4.29
C GLN A 95 -9.34 -0.56 5.30
N PRO A 96 -10.45 0.00 5.82
CA PRO A 96 -10.39 0.89 6.97
C PRO A 96 -9.80 0.15 8.16
N SER A 97 -8.87 0.78 8.89
CA SER A 97 -8.26 0.18 10.07
C SER A 97 -7.96 1.17 11.19
N CYS A 98 -7.95 0.66 12.42
CA CYS A 98 -7.37 1.34 13.57
C CYS A 98 -6.35 0.42 14.24
N ALA A 99 -5.07 0.63 13.95
CA ALA A 99 -3.99 -0.19 14.51
C ALA A 99 -3.88 -0.11 16.04
N ALA A 100 -4.37 0.96 16.67
CA ALA A 100 -4.32 1.13 18.12
C ALA A 100 -5.21 0.13 18.88
N ILE A 101 -6.33 -0.29 18.26
CA ILE A 101 -7.29 -1.24 18.84
C ILE A 101 -7.44 -2.53 18.02
N GLY A 102 -6.73 -2.62 16.88
CA GLY A 102 -6.68 -3.80 16.02
C GLY A 102 -7.84 -3.92 15.02
N GLU A 103 -8.74 -2.94 14.95
CA GLU A 103 -9.89 -2.98 14.04
C GLU A 103 -9.46 -2.95 12.57
N GLY A 104 -10.11 -3.77 11.74
CA GLY A 104 -9.89 -3.85 10.30
C GLY A 104 -8.62 -4.59 9.87
N LEU A 105 -7.69 -4.89 10.79
CA LEU A 105 -6.45 -5.57 10.45
C LEU A 105 -6.69 -7.01 10.02
N LYS A 106 -7.53 -7.74 10.76
CA LYS A 106 -7.82 -9.14 10.49
C LYS A 106 -8.53 -9.28 9.14
N GLU A 107 -9.56 -8.48 8.93
CA GLU A 107 -10.37 -8.46 7.72
C GLU A 107 -9.52 -8.16 6.48
N GLY A 108 -8.62 -7.17 6.58
CA GLY A 108 -7.69 -6.84 5.50
C GLY A 108 -6.73 -7.98 5.17
N VAL A 109 -6.15 -8.61 6.20
CA VAL A 109 -5.21 -9.73 6.01
C VAL A 109 -5.93 -10.97 5.48
N GLU A 110 -7.16 -11.24 5.94
CA GLU A 110 -7.99 -12.34 5.43
C GLU A 110 -8.32 -12.14 3.94
N TRP A 111 -8.66 -10.91 3.53
CA TRP A 111 -8.82 -10.58 2.11
C TRP A 111 -7.54 -10.85 1.33
N LEU A 112 -6.40 -10.37 1.82
CA LEU A 112 -5.12 -10.55 1.13
C LEU A 112 -4.78 -12.04 1.00
N TYR A 113 -5.00 -12.82 2.06
CA TYR A 113 -4.78 -14.25 2.04
C TYR A 113 -5.66 -14.95 0.99
N ALA A 114 -6.95 -14.65 0.95
CA ALA A 114 -7.87 -15.20 -0.04
C ALA A 114 -7.42 -14.86 -1.48
N ALA A 115 -7.11 -13.58 -1.73
CA ALA A 115 -6.59 -13.10 -3.01
C ALA A 115 -5.31 -13.83 -3.43
N ILE A 116 -4.38 -14.10 -2.50
CA ILE A 116 -3.17 -14.88 -2.80
C ILE A 116 -3.51 -16.34 -3.16
N MET A 117 -4.48 -16.94 -2.46
CA MET A 117 -4.88 -18.33 -2.69
C MET A 117 -5.59 -18.52 -4.03
N GLU A 118 -6.41 -17.56 -4.47
CA GLU A 118 -7.12 -17.61 -5.76
C GLU A 118 -6.18 -17.59 -6.97
N ARG A 119 -4.93 -17.17 -6.79
CA ARG A 119 -3.90 -17.13 -7.85
C ARG A 119 -3.07 -18.40 -7.98
N ARG A 120 -3.23 -19.36 -7.07
CA ARG A 120 -2.51 -20.63 -7.13
C ARG A 120 -3.24 -21.63 -8.02
#